data_AF-A0A519VLP1-F1
#
_entry.id   AF-A0A519VLP1-F1
#
_cell.length_a   1.000
_cell.length_b   1.000
_cell.length_c   1.000
_cell.angle_alpha   90.00
_cell.angle_beta   90.00
_cell.angle_gamma   90.00
#
_symmetry.space_group_name_H-M   'P 1'
#
loop_
_entity.id
_entity.type
_entity.pdbx_description
1 polymer ?
#
loop_
_entity_poly.entity_id
_entity_poly.type
_entity_poly.pdbx_seq_one_letter_code
_entity_poly.pdbx_strand_id
1 'polypeptide(L)'
;MNAFEITGGIKLKGEITPQGAKNEALQILSAVLLTQEKVTISNIPDIKDVNKLIELLGDLGVAVERIDKDTYTFEAKDINLNFFESDTFKAKGGGLRGSIMIVGPLLARFGKAAIPKPGGDKIGRRRL
;
A
#
# COMPACT_ATOMS: atom_id res chain seq x y z
N MET A 1 19.51 -6.77 12.42
CA MET A 1 19.49 -5.30 12.28
C MET A 1 20.42 -4.99 11.13
N ASN A 2 19.93 -4.35 10.06
CA ASN A 2 20.76 -4.05 8.89
C ASN A 2 21.35 -2.65 9.05
N ALA A 3 22.59 -2.46 8.62
CA ALA A 3 23.28 -1.17 8.62
C ALA A 3 23.95 -0.95 7.27
N PHE A 4 24.11 0.31 6.88
CA PHE A 4 24.95 0.69 5.74
C PHE A 4 26.27 1.25 6.29
N GLU A 5 27.39 0.71 5.80
CA GLU A 5 28.72 1.29 5.99
C GLU A 5 29.08 2.09 4.74
N ILE A 6 29.39 3.38 4.91
CA ILE A 6 29.64 4.30 3.80
C ILE A 6 31.00 4.95 4.00
N THR A 7 31.92 4.73 3.07
CA THR A 7 33.22 5.42 3.04
C THR A 7 33.10 6.71 2.21
N GLY A 8 33.33 7.85 2.86
CA GLY A 8 33.29 9.16 2.20
C GLY A 8 34.45 9.42 1.24
N GLY A 9 34.43 10.58 0.58
CA GLY A 9 35.53 11.06 -0.30
C GLY A 9 35.31 10.82 -1.80
N ILE A 10 34.28 10.08 -2.19
CA ILE A 10 33.92 9.84 -3.59
C ILE A 10 32.85 10.85 -4.04
N LYS A 11 33.13 11.63 -5.09
CA LYS A 11 32.10 12.43 -5.77
C LYS A 11 31.23 11.51 -6.64
N LEU A 12 29.91 11.58 -6.48
CA LEU A 12 28.98 10.82 -7.30
C LEU A 12 29.04 11.29 -8.76
N LYS A 13 29.07 10.34 -9.71
CA LYS A 13 28.99 10.57 -11.15
C LYS A 13 28.29 9.39 -11.81
N GLY A 14 27.27 9.67 -12.62
CA GLY A 14 26.49 8.66 -13.33
C GLY A 14 25.03 9.07 -13.44
N GLU A 15 24.20 8.13 -13.89
CA GLU A 15 22.76 8.31 -14.05
C GLU A 15 22.01 7.25 -13.25
N ILE A 16 20.83 7.60 -12.76
CA ILE A 16 19.89 6.68 -12.12
C ILE A 16 18.51 6.92 -12.69
N THR A 17 17.70 5.87 -12.76
CA THR A 17 16.28 5.97 -13.07
C THR A 17 15.50 5.87 -11.77
N PRO A 18 14.80 6.93 -11.33
CA PRO A 18 13.93 6.88 -10.16
C PRO A 18 12.80 5.88 -10.36
N GLN A 19 12.40 5.20 -9.28
CA GLN A 19 11.18 4.39 -9.28
C GLN A 19 9.94 5.29 -9.17
N GLY A 20 8.76 4.70 -9.37
CA GLY A 20 7.49 5.37 -9.19
C GLY A 20 7.31 6.04 -7.83
N ALA A 21 6.43 7.04 -7.78
CA ALA A 21 6.20 7.82 -6.58
C ALA A 21 5.40 7.01 -5.55
N LYS A 22 6.02 6.72 -4.39
CA LYS A 22 5.38 5.98 -3.28
C LYS A 22 4.00 6.52 -2.93
N ASN A 23 3.89 7.83 -2.71
CA ASN A 23 2.67 8.43 -2.16
C ASN A 23 1.51 8.42 -3.17
N GLU A 24 1.82 8.42 -4.47
CA GLU A 24 0.83 8.24 -5.53
C GLU A 24 0.45 6.76 -5.66
N ALA A 25 1.42 5.86 -5.60
CA ALA A 25 1.18 4.42 -5.62
C ALA A 25 0.21 4.01 -4.50
N LEU A 26 0.39 4.51 -3.27
CA LEU A 26 -0.53 4.20 -2.15
C LEU A 26 -1.98 4.67 -2.41
N GLN A 27 -2.17 5.81 -3.07
CA GLN A 27 -3.50 6.33 -3.42
C GLN A 27 -4.15 5.51 -4.53
N ILE A 28 -3.42 5.29 -5.63
CA ILE A 28 -3.94 4.55 -6.79
C ILE A 28 -4.22 3.10 -6.42
N LEU A 29 -3.35 2.44 -5.63
CA LEU A 29 -3.60 1.09 -5.14
C LEU A 29 -4.84 1.02 -4.25
N SER A 30 -5.14 2.06 -3.47
CA SER A 30 -6.39 2.09 -2.69
C SER A 30 -7.62 2.26 -3.61
N ALA A 31 -7.48 3.03 -4.69
CA ALA A 31 -8.55 3.31 -5.64
C ALA A 31 -9.02 2.08 -6.44
N VAL A 32 -8.22 1.01 -6.55
CA VAL A 32 -8.65 -0.24 -7.21
C VAL A 32 -9.90 -0.85 -6.56
N LEU A 33 -10.14 -0.56 -5.28
CA LEU A 33 -11.32 -0.99 -4.55
C LEU A 33 -12.61 -0.33 -5.05
N LEU A 34 -12.54 0.76 -5.82
CA LEU A 34 -13.72 1.47 -6.35
C LEU A 34 -14.44 0.73 -7.48
N THR A 35 -13.81 -0.26 -8.11
CA THR A 35 -14.38 -1.01 -9.25
C THR A 35 -14.25 -2.52 -9.06
N GLN A 36 -15.14 -3.29 -9.70
CA GLN A 36 -14.98 -4.75 -9.79
C GLN A 36 -14.09 -5.15 -10.98
N GLU A 37 -13.84 -4.23 -11.91
CA GLU A 37 -13.08 -4.51 -13.12
C GLU A 37 -11.59 -4.70 -12.82
N LYS A 38 -10.90 -5.46 -13.69
CA LYS A 38 -9.46 -5.66 -13.61
C LYS A 38 -8.73 -4.36 -13.95
N VAL A 39 -7.92 -3.86 -13.02
CA VAL A 39 -7.11 -2.65 -13.18
C VAL A 39 -5.64 -3.04 -13.31
N THR A 40 -4.93 -2.50 -14.31
CA THR A 40 -3.48 -2.67 -14.46
C THR A 40 -2.78 -1.38 -14.09
N ILE A 41 -1.77 -1.47 -13.22
CA ILE A 41 -0.98 -0.32 -12.77
C ILE A 41 0.50 -0.65 -12.98
N SER A 42 1.17 0.19 -13.76
CA SER A 42 2.61 0.12 -14.03
C SER A 42 3.38 1.15 -13.21
N ASN A 43 4.73 1.03 -13.20
CA ASN A 43 5.62 1.93 -12.47
C ASN A 43 5.34 1.96 -10.95
N ILE A 44 5.00 0.81 -10.37
CA ILE A 44 4.86 0.62 -8.92
C ILE A 44 6.27 0.48 -8.30
N PRO A 45 6.66 1.32 -7.33
CA PRO A 45 7.96 1.20 -6.69
C PRO A 45 8.01 -0.03 -5.76
N ASP A 46 9.11 -0.78 -5.84
CA ASP A 46 9.34 -1.97 -5.02
C ASP A 46 9.93 -1.57 -3.66
N ILE A 47 9.04 -1.14 -2.76
CA ILE A 47 9.38 -0.67 -1.42
C ILE A 47 8.40 -1.21 -0.39
N LYS A 48 8.89 -1.35 0.85
CA LYS A 48 8.19 -2.02 1.94
C LYS A 48 6.76 -1.49 2.21
N ASP A 49 6.56 -0.17 2.16
CA ASP A 49 5.25 0.43 2.42
C ASP A 49 4.22 0.03 1.35
N VAL A 50 4.63 0.02 0.08
CA VAL A 50 3.78 -0.33 -1.06
C VAL A 50 3.49 -1.82 -1.08
N ASN A 51 4.51 -2.65 -0.86
CA ASN A 51 4.35 -4.10 -0.81
C ASN A 51 3.41 -4.54 0.32
N LYS A 52 3.46 -3.87 1.48
CA LYS A 52 2.51 -4.09 2.58
C LYS A 52 1.07 -3.74 2.20
N LEU A 53 0.86 -2.67 1.43
CA LEU A 53 -0.48 -2.31 0.97
C LEU A 53 -1.01 -3.34 -0.03
N ILE A 54 -0.18 -3.78 -0.96
CA ILE A 54 -0.52 -4.84 -1.92
C ILE A 54 -0.90 -6.13 -1.20
N GLU A 55 -0.13 -6.53 -0.18
CA GLU A 55 -0.45 -7.68 0.67
C GLU A 55 -1.78 -7.51 1.41
N LEU A 56 -2.02 -6.34 1.99
CA LEU A 56 -3.27 -6.01 2.68
C LEU A 56 -4.48 -6.07 1.74
N LEU A 57 -4.34 -5.59 0.50
CA LEU A 57 -5.38 -5.70 -0.53
C LEU A 57 -5.65 -7.17 -0.89
N GLY A 58 -4.61 -7.99 -1.00
CA GLY A 58 -4.73 -9.44 -1.19
C GLY A 58 -5.50 -10.12 -0.07
N ASP A 59 -5.17 -9.81 1.18
CA ASP A 59 -5.88 -10.35 2.35
C ASP A 59 -7.36 -9.92 2.40
N LEU A 60 -7.68 -8.73 1.87
CA LEU A 60 -9.05 -8.23 1.71
C LEU A 60 -9.85 -8.97 0.63
N GLY A 61 -9.22 -9.80 -0.19
CA GLY A 61 -9.85 -10.53 -1.29
C GLY A 61 -9.67 -9.87 -2.66
N VAL A 62 -8.80 -8.87 -2.80
CA VAL A 62 -8.39 -8.38 -4.13
C VAL A 62 -7.52 -9.46 -4.78
N ALA A 63 -7.88 -9.90 -5.98
CA ALA A 63 -7.00 -10.75 -6.77
C ALA A 63 -5.83 -9.90 -7.29
N VAL A 64 -4.61 -10.22 -6.85
CA VAL A 64 -3.39 -9.50 -7.21
C VAL A 64 -2.47 -10.40 -8.03
N GLU A 65 -2.02 -9.91 -9.18
CA GLU A 65 -1.06 -10.60 -10.03
C GLU A 65 0.06 -9.65 -10.42
N ARG A 66 1.32 -10.03 -10.15
CA ARG A 66 2.49 -9.29 -10.63
C ARG A 66 2.82 -9.79 -12.04
N ILE A 67 2.61 -8.95 -13.05
CA ILE A 67 2.83 -9.31 -14.46
C ILE A 67 4.19 -8.86 -14.98
N ASP A 68 4.84 -7.90 -14.30
CA ASP A 68 6.22 -7.46 -14.57
C ASP A 68 6.89 -6.95 -13.27
N LYS A 69 8.15 -6.53 -13.36
CA LYS A 69 8.96 -5.98 -12.26
C LYS A 69 8.24 -4.85 -11.52
N ASP A 70 7.59 -3.93 -12.21
CA ASP A 70 6.92 -2.76 -11.60
C ASP A 70 5.43 -2.67 -11.99
N THR A 71 4.87 -3.74 -12.55
CA THR A 71 3.52 -3.74 -13.09
C THR A 71 2.70 -4.88 -12.50
N TYR A 72 1.51 -4.52 -12.01
CA TYR A 72 0.59 -5.42 -11.33
C TYR A 72 -0.82 -5.25 -11.89
N THR A 73 -1.61 -6.32 -11.79
CA THR A 73 -3.05 -6.27 -12.00
C THR A 73 -3.79 -6.53 -10.69
N PHE A 74 -4.93 -5.87 -10.54
CA PHE A 74 -5.78 -5.90 -9.36
C PHE A 74 -7.24 -6.08 -9.79
N GLU A 75 -7.94 -7.03 -9.18
CA GLU A 75 -9.37 -7.23 -9.41
C GLU A 75 -10.10 -7.34 -8.07
N ALA A 76 -10.91 -6.32 -7.74
CA ALA A 76 -11.62 -6.19 -6.47
C ALA A 76 -13.07 -6.67 -6.59
N LYS A 77 -13.29 -7.85 -7.17
CA LYS A 77 -14.62 -8.41 -7.41
C LYS A 77 -15.25 -9.01 -6.15
N ASP A 78 -14.48 -9.82 -5.42
CA ASP A 78 -14.95 -10.67 -4.31
C ASP A 78 -14.33 -10.24 -2.97
N ILE A 79 -14.57 -8.99 -2.56
CA ILE A 79 -14.02 -8.43 -1.32
C ILE A 79 -14.64 -9.06 -0.08
N ASN A 80 -13.79 -9.54 0.84
CA ASN A 80 -14.21 -10.07 2.13
C ASN A 80 -14.35 -8.96 3.18
N LEU A 81 -15.55 -8.40 3.30
CA LEU A 81 -15.84 -7.34 4.28
C LEU A 81 -15.74 -7.80 5.73
N ASN A 82 -15.77 -9.10 6.04
CA ASN A 82 -15.60 -9.58 7.40
C ASN A 82 -14.12 -9.52 7.86
N PHE A 83 -13.19 -9.37 6.92
CA PHE A 83 -11.77 -9.28 7.24
C PHE A 83 -11.43 -8.05 8.10
N PHE A 84 -12.21 -6.97 8.03
CA PHE A 84 -12.01 -5.74 8.80
C PHE A 84 -12.01 -5.93 10.32
N GLU A 85 -12.75 -6.93 10.80
CA GLU A 85 -12.87 -7.22 12.22
C GLU A 85 -11.71 -8.07 12.75
N SER A 86 -10.93 -8.65 11.83
CA SER A 86 -9.81 -9.53 12.17
C SER A 86 -8.67 -8.79 12.84
N ASP A 87 -7.98 -9.47 13.74
CA ASP A 87 -6.78 -8.94 14.38
C ASP A 87 -5.62 -8.81 13.38
N THR A 88 -5.63 -9.61 12.31
CA THR A 88 -4.70 -9.50 11.19
C THR A 88 -4.82 -8.15 10.50
N PHE A 89 -6.04 -7.72 10.16
CA PHE A 89 -6.28 -6.40 9.57
C PHE A 89 -5.81 -5.28 10.50
N LYS A 90 -6.08 -5.41 11.80
CA LYS A 90 -5.64 -4.41 12.79
C LYS A 90 -4.12 -4.32 12.88
N ALA A 91 -3.42 -5.46 12.92
CA ALA A 91 -1.97 -5.52 13.01
C ALA A 91 -1.28 -4.99 11.75
N LYS A 92 -1.73 -5.44 10.56
CA LYS A 92 -1.14 -5.02 9.28
C LYS A 92 -1.44 -3.55 8.97
N GLY A 93 -2.69 -3.10 9.16
CA GLY A 93 -3.10 -1.72 8.95
C GLY A 93 -2.44 -0.74 9.92
N GLY A 94 -2.29 -1.10 11.20
CA GLY A 94 -1.62 -0.26 12.21
C GLY A 94 -0.13 -0.01 11.91
N GLY A 95 0.53 -0.95 11.22
CA GLY A 95 1.92 -0.86 10.81
C GLY A 95 2.18 -0.09 9.51
N LEU A 96 1.13 0.44 8.87
CA LEU A 96 1.20 1.25 7.65
C LEU A 96 0.21 2.42 7.77
N ARG A 97 0.71 3.62 8.06
CA ARG A 97 -0.16 4.82 8.15
C ARG A 97 -0.95 5.08 6.86
N GLY A 98 -0.39 4.74 5.70
CA GLY A 98 -1.06 4.87 4.39
C GLY A 98 -2.30 3.99 4.22
N SER A 99 -2.50 2.98 5.08
CA SER A 99 -3.69 2.11 5.03
C SER A 99 -5.00 2.86 5.24
N ILE A 100 -4.99 4.06 5.85
CA ILE A 100 -6.16 4.94 5.97
C ILE A 100 -6.83 5.23 4.62
N MET A 101 -6.06 5.22 3.53
CA MET A 101 -6.59 5.58 2.20
C MET A 101 -7.56 4.52 1.65
N ILE A 102 -7.57 3.29 2.16
CA ILE A 102 -8.53 2.26 1.75
C ILE A 102 -9.95 2.54 2.27
N VAL A 103 -10.08 3.34 3.34
CA VAL A 103 -11.37 3.63 3.98
C VAL A 103 -12.32 4.34 3.01
N GLY A 104 -11.82 5.33 2.25
CA GLY A 104 -12.63 6.09 1.30
C GLY A 104 -13.29 5.19 0.25
N PRO A 105 -12.50 4.43 -0.54
CA PRO A 105 -13.02 3.47 -1.51
C PRO A 105 -13.99 2.43 -0.94
N LEU A 106 -13.66 1.85 0.22
CA LEU A 106 -14.51 0.85 0.86
C LEU A 106 -15.85 1.44 1.31
N LEU A 107 -15.82 2.62 1.95
CA LEU A 107 -17.02 3.30 2.40
C LEU A 107 -17.89 3.71 1.20
N ALA A 108 -17.28 4.23 0.13
CA ALA A 108 -18.00 4.65 -1.07
C ALA A 108 -18.69 3.48 -1.78
N ARG A 109 -18.04 2.31 -1.89
CA ARG A 109 -18.56 1.17 -2.65
C ARG A 109 -19.41 0.20 -1.82
N PHE A 110 -19.07 0.00 -0.55
CA PHE A 110 -19.71 -1.03 0.30
C PHE A 110 -20.48 -0.45 1.49
N GLY A 111 -20.43 0.87 1.71
CA GLY A 111 -21.10 1.52 2.84
C GLY A 111 -20.52 1.16 4.21
N LYS A 112 -19.41 0.40 4.25
CA LYS A 112 -18.76 -0.09 5.46
C LYS A 112 -17.25 -0.06 5.27
N ALA A 113 -16.56 0.43 6.27
CA ALA A 113 -15.10 0.37 6.37
C ALA A 113 -14.73 0.37 7.85
N ALA A 114 -13.66 -0.36 8.20
CA ALA A 114 -13.01 -0.18 9.49
C ALA A 114 -11.57 0.26 9.26
N ILE A 115 -11.02 0.92 10.28
CA ILE A 115 -9.59 1.21 10.30
C ILE A 115 -9.02 0.94 11.68
N PRO A 116 -7.88 0.22 11.78
CA PRO A 116 -7.10 0.27 13.01
C PRO A 116 -6.62 1.70 13.22
N LYS A 117 -6.80 2.21 14.44
CA LYS A 117 -6.21 3.49 14.84
C LYS A 117 -4.71 3.45 14.51
N PRO A 118 -4.21 4.29 13.58
CA PRO A 118 -2.78 4.30 13.28
C PRO A 118 -2.02 4.59 14.57
N GLY A 119 -0.93 3.86 14.79
CA GLY A 119 -0.08 4.08 15.95
C GLY A 119 0.55 5.49 15.95
N GLY A 120 1.33 5.77 16.98
CA GLY A 120 2.16 6.98 17.01
C GLY A 120 3.19 7.00 15.88
N ASP A 121 3.40 8.16 15.27
CA ASP A 121 4.46 8.38 14.29
C ASP A 121 5.68 8.96 15.01
N LYS A 122 6.87 8.36 14.80
CA LYS A 122 8.12 8.84 15.40
C LYS A 122 8.51 10.24 14.93
N ILE A 123 7.98 10.69 13.79
CA ILE A 123 8.20 12.04 13.25
C ILE A 123 7.44 13.09 14.08
N GLY A 124 6.30 12.74 14.67
CA GLY A 124 5.50 13.67 15.48
C GLY A 124 4.01 13.32 15.53
N ARG A 125 3.26 14.09 16.34
CA ARG A 125 1.80 13.90 16.45
C ARG A 125 1.12 14.24 15.13
N ARG A 126 0.39 13.27 14.58
CA ARG A 126 -0.39 13.42 13.36
C ARG A 126 -1.77 12.81 13.56
N ARG A 127 -2.70 13.64 14.07
CA ARG A 127 -4.09 13.25 14.35
C ARG A 127 -4.80 12.91 13.03
N LEU A 128 -5.74 11.97 13.11
CA LEU A 128 -6.81 11.79 12.14
C LEU A 128 -8.06 12.42 12.72
#